data_AF-A0A914YUI5-F1
#
_entry.id   AF-A0A914YUI5-F1
#
_cell.length_a   1.000
_cell.length_b   1.000
_cell.length_c   1.000
_cell.angle_alpha   90.00
_cell.angle_beta   90.00
_cell.angle_gamma   90.00
#
_symmetry.space_group_name_H-M   'P 1'
#
loop_
_entity.id
_entity.type
_entity.pdbx_description
1 polymer ?
#
loop_
_entity_poly.entity_id
_entity_poly.type
_entity_poly.pdbx_seq_one_letter_code
_entity_poly.pdbx_strand_id
1 'polypeptide(L)'
;MPDIEKLMEEWNPELDSTLSQIKLPSATIDATTEEYADICLAVADIPVHNNSRIQSLHLLFSLYNEFKNSQHFRNVAYDGHNNNHNNTETNRLEL
;
A
#
# COMPACT_ATOMS: atom_id res chain seq x y z
N MET A 1 -15.20 7.81 7.50
CA MET A 1 -13.94 7.06 7.37
C MET A 1 -14.19 5.93 6.39
N PRO A 2 -13.30 5.68 5.43
CA PRO A 2 -13.40 4.52 4.55
C PRO A 2 -13.26 3.21 5.35
N ASP A 3 -13.85 2.13 4.85
CA ASP A 3 -13.68 0.79 5.42
C ASP A 3 -12.28 0.25 5.12
N ILE A 4 -11.75 -0.54 6.07
CA ILE A 4 -10.38 -1.09 5.96
C ILE A 4 -10.23 -2.02 4.75
N GLU A 5 -11.27 -2.80 4.42
CA GLU A 5 -11.29 -3.69 3.27
C GLU A 5 -11.11 -2.91 1.95
N LYS A 6 -11.77 -1.75 1.84
CA LYS A 6 -11.65 -0.87 0.67
C LYS A 6 -10.24 -0.31 0.51
N LEU A 7 -9.56 -0.02 1.62
CA LEU A 7 -8.16 0.45 1.60
C LEU A 7 -7.14 -0.65 1.27
N MET A 8 -7.54 -1.92 1.37
CA MET A 8 -6.72 -3.07 1.00
C MET A 8 -6.87 -3.48 -0.47
N GLU A 9 -7.79 -2.85 -1.20
CA GLU A 9 -7.94 -3.05 -2.64
C GLU A 9 -6.70 -2.57 -3.40
N GLU A 10 -6.42 -3.21 -4.54
CA GLU A 10 -5.33 -2.80 -5.41
C GLU A 10 -5.55 -1.37 -5.89
N TRP A 11 -4.44 -0.62 -5.92
CA TRP A 11 -4.45 0.73 -6.46
C TRP A 11 -4.76 0.71 -7.94
N ASN A 12 -5.42 1.78 -8.41
CA ASN A 12 -5.69 1.88 -9.83
C ASN A 12 -4.35 1.92 -10.62
N PRO A 13 -4.29 1.33 -11.83
CA PRO A 13 -3.03 1.19 -12.56
C PRO A 13 -2.32 2.53 -12.87
N GLU A 14 -3.07 3.61 -13.04
CA GLU A 14 -2.52 4.95 -13.31
C GLU A 14 -1.80 5.52 -12.08
N LEU A 15 -2.40 5.32 -10.91
CA LEU A 15 -1.91 5.76 -9.61
C LEU A 15 -0.70 4.92 -9.20
N ASP A 16 -0.75 3.59 -9.39
CA ASP A 16 0.40 2.70 -9.13
C ASP A 16 1.61 3.05 -10.02
N SER A 17 1.38 3.23 -11.32
CA SER A 17 2.41 3.68 -12.26
C SER A 17 3.01 5.02 -11.85
N THR A 18 2.17 5.98 -11.45
CA THR A 18 2.65 7.29 -10.97
C THR A 18 3.47 7.15 -9.69
N LEU A 19 3.02 6.35 -8.73
CA LEU A 19 3.71 6.14 -7.46
C LEU A 19 5.05 5.42 -7.61
N SER A 20 5.19 4.57 -8.61
CA SER A 20 6.47 3.95 -8.96
C SER A 20 7.54 4.96 -9.42
N GLN A 21 7.11 6.12 -9.95
CA GLN A 21 8.00 7.15 -10.49
C GLN A 21 8.28 8.28 -9.50
N ILE A 22 7.40 8.50 -8.51
CA ILE A 22 7.59 9.57 -7.52
C ILE A 22 8.43 9.10 -6.35
N LYS A 23 9.23 10.00 -5.80
CA LYS A 23 9.82 9.80 -4.47
C LYS A 23 8.81 10.27 -3.44
N LEU A 24 8.39 9.36 -2.57
CA LEU A 24 7.54 9.70 -1.43
C LEU A 24 8.24 10.76 -0.55
N PRO A 25 7.48 11.68 0.07
CA PRO A 25 8.04 12.72 0.92
C PRO A 25 8.86 12.08 2.05
N SER A 26 10.12 12.49 2.14
CA SER A 26 11.04 11.99 3.17
C SER A 26 10.77 12.69 4.50
N ALA A 27 11.15 12.08 5.63
CA ALA A 27 11.07 12.70 6.95
C ALA A 27 11.91 14.00 7.12
N THR A 28 12.63 14.41 6.05
CA THR A 28 13.45 15.62 5.99
C THR A 28 12.72 16.82 5.39
N ILE A 29 11.44 16.68 5.00
CA ILE A 29 10.69 17.83 4.49
C ILE A 29 10.49 18.86 5.62
N ASP A 30 10.46 20.14 5.24
CA ASP A 30 10.15 21.24 6.15
C ASP A 30 8.63 21.32 6.39
N ALA A 31 8.13 20.39 7.20
CA ALA A 31 6.74 20.32 7.62
C ALA A 31 6.64 19.96 9.11
N THR A 32 5.60 20.45 9.76
CA THR A 32 5.26 20.01 11.11
C THR A 32 4.85 18.54 11.12
N THR A 33 4.92 17.89 12.28
CA THR A 33 4.47 16.51 12.44
C THR A 33 3.01 16.32 12.01
N GLU A 34 2.16 17.32 12.25
CA GLU A 34 0.75 17.28 11.87
C GLU A 34 0.57 17.33 10.35
N GLU A 35 1.27 18.24 9.68
CA GLU A 35 1.24 18.35 8.22
C GLU A 35 1.83 17.09 7.56
N TYR A 36 2.92 16.54 8.10
CA TYR A 36 3.49 15.30 7.61
C TYR A 36 2.53 14.11 7.79
N ALA A 37 1.82 14.05 8.91
CA ALA A 37 0.79 13.04 9.13
C ALA A 37 -0.35 13.18 8.10
N ASP A 38 -0.80 14.41 7.85
CA ASP A 38 -1.87 14.68 6.88
C ASP A 38 -1.44 14.32 5.44
N ILE A 39 -0.17 14.56 5.08
CA ILE A 39 0.42 14.11 3.80
C ILE A 39 0.39 12.58 3.69
N CYS A 40 0.83 11.86 4.73
CA CYS A 40 0.82 10.40 4.73
C CYS A 40 -0.60 9.83 4.60
N LEU A 41 -1.56 10.43 5.32
CA LEU A 41 -2.97 10.05 5.25
C LEU A 41 -3.57 10.31 3.87
N ALA A 42 -3.20 11.44 3.23
CA ALA A 42 -3.64 11.76 1.87
C ALA A 42 -3.09 10.77 0.84
N VAL A 43 -1.82 10.35 0.95
CA VAL A 43 -1.22 9.31 0.08
C VAL A 43 -1.95 7.97 0.23
N ALA A 44 -2.40 7.64 1.44
CA ALA A 44 -3.15 6.42 1.72
C ALA A 44 -4.66 6.52 1.39
N ASP A 45 -5.11 7.61 0.76
CA ASP A 45 -6.53 7.90 0.47
C ASP A 45 -7.44 7.92 1.73
N ILE A 46 -6.88 8.35 2.87
CA ILE A 46 -7.60 8.49 4.13
C ILE A 46 -7.96 9.97 4.36
N PRO A 47 -9.24 10.35 4.30
CA PRO A 47 -9.64 11.73 4.55
C PRO A 47 -9.41 12.14 6.01
N VAL A 48 -8.94 13.37 6.20
CA VAL A 48 -8.82 14.02 7.51
C VAL A 48 -9.88 15.10 7.60
N HIS A 49 -10.85 14.91 8.49
CA HIS A 49 -11.85 15.91 8.82
C HIS A 49 -11.42 16.69 10.07
N ASN A 50 -12.10 17.81 10.34
CA ASN A 50 -11.82 18.66 11.51
C ASN A 50 -11.78 17.81 12.79
N ASN A 51 -10.65 17.85 13.51
CA ASN A 51 -10.38 17.11 14.74
C ASN A 51 -10.46 15.56 14.62
N SER A 52 -10.40 14.96 13.43
CA SER A 52 -10.44 13.50 13.25
C SER A 52 -9.07 12.85 13.02
N ARG A 53 -7.97 13.61 13.08
CA ARG A 53 -6.62 13.13 12.72
C ARG A 53 -6.21 11.87 13.48
N ILE A 54 -6.46 11.82 14.78
CA ILE A 54 -6.14 10.64 15.61
C ILE A 54 -6.91 9.40 15.13
N GLN A 55 -8.17 9.55 14.74
CA GLN A 55 -8.96 8.45 14.21
C GLN A 55 -8.45 8.01 12.83
N SER A 56 -8.05 8.96 11.97
CA SER A 56 -7.45 8.66 10.66
C SER A 56 -6.13 7.90 10.83
N LEU A 57 -5.29 8.32 11.78
CA LEU A 57 -4.05 7.61 12.13
C LEU A 57 -4.31 6.22 12.69
N HIS A 58 -5.35 6.05 13.51
CA HIS A 58 -5.75 4.72 13.99
C HIS A 58 -6.11 3.80 12.82
N LEU A 59 -6.85 4.29 11.82
CA LEU A 59 -7.16 3.53 10.61
C LEU A 59 -5.90 3.16 9.82
N LEU A 60 -4.97 4.10 9.64
CA LEU A 60 -3.67 3.86 8.99
C LEU A 60 -2.86 2.76 9.69
N PHE A 61 -2.76 2.82 11.02
CA PHE A 61 -2.04 1.79 11.79
C PHE A 61 -2.77 0.44 11.81
N SER A 62 -4.11 0.46 11.82
CA SER A 62 -4.91 -0.78 11.70
C SER A 62 -4.68 -1.44 10.35
N LEU A 63 -4.70 -0.66 9.27
CA LEU A 63 -4.40 -1.11 7.92
C LEU A 63 -3.00 -1.72 7.82
N TYR A 64 -1.99 -1.03 8.38
CA TYR A 64 -0.63 -1.58 8.45
C TYR A 64 -0.57 -2.93 9.20
N ASN A 65 -1.30 -3.05 10.31
CA ASN A 65 -1.34 -4.28 11.10
C ASN A 65 -2.06 -5.42 10.35
N GLU A 66 -3.16 -5.13 9.64
CA GLU A 66 -3.84 -6.09 8.77
C GLU A 66 -2.93 -6.60 7.66
N PHE A 67 -2.20 -5.71 6.98
CA PHE A 67 -1.20 -6.10 5.97
C PHE A 67 -0.09 -6.98 6.55
N LYS A 68 0.38 -6.67 7.77
CA LYS A 68 1.43 -7.45 8.42
C LYS A 68 0.98 -8.85 8.84
N ASN A 69 -0.28 -9.00 9.27
CA ASN A 69 -0.82 -10.26 9.80
C ASN A 69 -1.45 -11.16 8.73
N SER A 70 -1.86 -10.60 7.59
CA SER A 70 -2.52 -11.38 6.54
C SER A 70 -1.54 -12.26 5.75
N GLN A 71 -1.87 -13.54 5.59
CA GLN A 71 -1.07 -14.48 4.78
C GLN A 71 -1.18 -14.18 3.28
N HIS A 72 -2.35 -13.69 2.84
CA HIS A 72 -2.61 -13.33 1.45
C HIS A 72 -1.66 -12.24 0.92
N PHE A 73 -1.37 -11.21 1.72
CA PHE A 73 -0.49 -10.11 1.29
C PHE A 73 0.99 -10.41 1.45
N ARG A 74 1.37 -11.33 2.36
CA ARG A 74 2.74 -11.88 2.36
C ARG A 74 3.06 -12.54 1.03
N ASN A 75 2.15 -13.32 0.46
CA ASN A 75 2.40 -14.02 -0.81
C ASN A 75 2.47 -13.06 -2.02
N VAL A 76 1.62 -12.03 -2.08
CA VAL A 76 1.65 -11.02 -3.16
C VAL A 76 2.98 -10.25 -3.18
N ALA A 77 3.52 -9.87 -2.02
CA ALA A 77 4.82 -9.21 -1.93
C ALA A 77 5.99 -10.12 -2.37
N TYR A 78 5.85 -11.44 -2.25
CA TYR A 78 6.86 -12.42 -2.69
C TYR A 78 6.77 -12.73 -4.19
N ASP A 79 5.56 -12.73 -4.80
CA ASP A 79 5.38 -13.04 -6.22
C ASP A 79 5.86 -11.93 -7.18
N GLY A 80 5.97 -10.69 -6.71
CA GLY A 80 6.52 -9.57 -7.49
C GLY A 80 8.01 -9.71 -7.87
N HIS A 81 8.73 -10.71 -7.35
CA HIS A 81 10.16 -10.92 -7.63
C HIS A 81 10.48 -12.05 -8.62
N ASN A 82 9.47 -12.78 -9.14
CA ASN A 82 9.71 -14.02 -9.89
C ASN A 82 9.23 -14.02 -11.36
N ASN A 83 8.99 -12.85 -11.97
CA ASN A 83 8.74 -12.75 -13.41
C ASN A 83 10.04 -12.48 -14.19
N ASN A 84 11.01 -13.39 -14.07
CA ASN A 84 12.06 -13.54 -15.10
C ASN A 84 12.73 -14.92 -15.06
N HIS A 85 11.97 -15.98 -15.37
CA HIS A 85 12.57 -17.22 -15.87
C HIS A 85 11.71 -17.86 -16.96
N ASN A 86 11.95 -17.40 -18.18
CA ASN A 86 12.02 -18.16 -19.43
C ASN A 86 11.18 -19.45 -19.52
N ASN A 87 10.09 -19.30 -20.27
CA ASN A 87 9.46 -20.30 -21.12
C ASN A 87 10.51 -21.23 -21.78
N THR A 88 10.66 -22.48 -21.32
CA THR A 88 11.08 -23.67 -22.08
C THR A 88 10.89 -24.90 -21.18
N GLU A 89 10.14 -25.90 -21.68
CA GLU A 89 10.03 -27.28 -21.15
C GLU A 89 9.34 -27.40 -19.76
N THR A 90 8.08 -27.84 -19.69
CA THR A 90 7.82 -29.29 -19.60
C THR A 90 6.41 -29.61 -20.06
N ASN A 91 6.29 -29.92 -21.35
CA ASN A 91 5.22 -30.74 -21.90
C ASN A 91 5.45 -32.21 -21.50
N ARG A 92 5.41 -32.52 -20.19
CA ARG A 92 5.72 -33.87 -19.70
C ARG A 92 5.20 -34.11 -18.30
N LEU A 93 3.93 -34.49 -18.20
CA LEU A 93 3.48 -35.74 -17.57
C LEU A 93 1.96 -35.79 -17.61
N GLU A 94 1.46 -36.40 -18.68
CA GLU A 94 0.23 -37.17 -18.67
C GLU A 94 0.34 -38.26 -17.58
N LEU A 95 -0.58 -38.24 -16.62
CA LEU A 95 -1.41 -39.36 -16.12
C LEU A 95 -2.16 -38.93 -14.86
#